data_AF-A0A822JH35-F1
#
_entry.id   AF-A0A822JH35-F1
#
_cell.length_a   1.000
_cell.length_b   1.000
_cell.length_c   1.000
_cell.angle_alpha   90.00
_cell.angle_beta   90.00
_cell.angle_gamma   90.00
#
_symmetry.space_group_name_H-M   'P 1'
#
loop_
_entity.id
_entity.type
_entity.pdbx_description
1 polymer ?
#
loop_
_entity_poly.entity_id
_entity_poly.type
_entity_poly.pdbx_seq_one_letter_code
_entity_poly.pdbx_strand_id
1 'polypeptide(L)'
;MNYHRKNDYFMIQTMNGLNLIEEPFIKFTKSCEVISELTEISVGTTPHEIVYSEDKMKLFHYKPAVENPCQVPVLMIYALVNRYYILDLSPDKSVIKNLLDKGFDVYAIDWGYPSGMDKYLTIDDYVNGYLNNAVDYVRRESGADKISLLGVCVGGTLSAMYASLHPEKVKNLISFVAPINFDTDKSLLNIWAKEMDVDKIVDYYGIVPGDFLNMGFLLLDPFRLMIDKYVGFLERIDDKKTVENFLRMEKWIFDSPGQAGEAYRQFMKDCYQKNLLIKNKMEIGGKRINLKKISMPLLNIMAQFDHLVPNESSQPLTEAVSSTDKESMVFPTGHIGMFVGSKSQNEVCPKIAQWLKPRSITSKDETPKSTDADRDQNKTDVKKSKSKKSNRKSKEIKK
;
A
#
# COMPACT_ATOMS: atom_id res chain seq x y z
N MET A 1 34.49 62.21 6.64
CA MET A 1 34.09 60.97 5.94
C MET A 1 34.15 59.70 6.80
N ASN A 2 34.38 59.77 8.13
CA ASN A 2 34.52 58.59 9.01
C ASN A 2 33.44 58.45 10.10
N TYR A 3 32.46 59.35 10.18
CA TYR A 3 31.39 59.26 11.18
C TYR A 3 30.19 58.42 10.69
N HIS A 4 29.93 58.37 9.38
CA HIS A 4 28.84 57.54 8.83
C HIS A 4 29.12 56.03 8.91
N ARG A 5 30.34 55.56 8.63
CA ARG A 5 30.66 54.12 8.66
C ARG A 5 30.57 53.46 10.03
N LYS A 6 30.75 54.21 11.14
CA LYS A 6 30.65 53.67 12.51
C LYS A 6 29.20 53.46 12.95
N ASN A 7 28.30 54.35 12.54
CA ASN A 7 26.87 54.21 12.81
C ASN A 7 26.26 53.06 12.01
N ASP A 8 26.70 52.87 10.76
CA ASP A 8 26.22 51.75 9.93
C ASP A 8 26.62 50.40 10.54
N TYR A 9 27.82 50.26 11.09
CA TYR A 9 28.28 49.02 11.71
C TYR A 9 27.55 48.69 13.03
N PHE A 10 27.26 49.72 13.84
CA PHE A 10 26.49 49.57 15.08
C PHE A 10 25.01 49.24 14.78
N MET A 11 24.42 49.89 13.78
CA MET A 11 23.08 49.57 13.29
C MET A 11 23.00 48.14 12.75
N ILE A 12 23.96 47.69 11.93
CA ILE A 12 23.99 46.31 11.41
C ILE A 12 24.14 45.28 12.53
N GLN A 13 25.00 45.51 13.53
CA GLN A 13 25.11 44.61 14.69
C GLN A 13 23.85 44.58 15.55
N THR A 14 23.18 45.73 15.74
CA THR A 14 21.95 45.83 16.52
C THR A 14 20.78 45.17 15.78
N MET A 15 20.68 45.35 14.45
CA MET A 15 19.70 44.66 13.60
C MET A 15 19.94 43.15 13.55
N ASN A 16 21.20 42.70 13.48
CA ASN A 16 21.54 41.28 13.57
C ASN A 16 21.23 40.69 14.95
N GLY A 17 21.44 41.46 16.03
CA GLY A 17 21.07 41.08 17.40
C GLY A 17 19.57 41.01 17.63
N LEU A 18 18.79 41.90 17.01
CA LEU A 18 17.32 41.86 17.01
C LEU A 18 16.79 40.66 16.22
N ASN A 19 17.33 40.39 15.03
CA ASN A 19 16.99 39.19 14.24
C ASN A 19 17.27 37.88 15.00
N LEU A 20 18.29 37.84 15.87
CA LEU A 20 18.61 36.67 16.71
C LEU A 20 17.57 36.37 17.80
N ILE A 21 16.72 37.34 18.16
CA ILE A 21 15.66 37.19 19.18
C ILE A 21 14.27 37.16 18.53
N GLU A 22 14.08 37.94 17.46
CA GLU A 22 12.82 38.11 16.75
C GLU A 22 12.43 36.85 15.97
N GLU A 23 13.36 36.21 15.26
CA GLU A 23 13.09 34.97 14.52
C GLU A 23 12.66 33.81 15.44
N PRO A 24 13.38 33.49 16.56
CA PRO A 24 12.91 32.49 17.51
C PRO A 24 11.57 32.84 18.16
N PHE A 25 11.31 34.12 18.44
CA PHE A 25 10.06 34.55 19.06
C PHE A 25 8.87 34.43 18.09
N ILE A 26 9.01 34.86 16.84
CA ILE A 26 8.01 34.69 15.78
C ILE A 26 7.74 33.21 15.53
N LYS A 27 8.78 32.38 15.51
CA LYS A 27 8.63 30.93 15.38
C LYS A 27 7.86 30.35 16.56
N PHE A 28 8.17 30.78 17.78
CA PHE A 28 7.48 30.35 19.00
C PHE A 28 5.99 30.74 18.99
N THR A 29 5.65 31.98 18.64
CA THR A 29 4.25 32.42 18.58
C THR A 29 3.44 31.66 17.53
N LYS A 30 4.01 31.48 16.32
CA LYS A 30 3.39 30.63 15.28
C LYS A 30 3.20 29.19 15.73
N SER A 31 4.16 28.63 16.46
CA SER A 31 4.06 27.27 17.02
C SER A 31 2.89 27.16 17.99
N CYS A 32 2.74 28.14 18.90
CA CYS A 32 1.62 28.20 19.84
C CYS A 32 0.27 28.32 19.13
N GLU A 33 0.18 29.15 18.08
CA GLU A 33 -1.03 29.28 17.25
C GLU A 33 -1.39 27.95 16.56
N VAL A 34 -0.41 27.32 15.90
CA VAL A 34 -0.60 26.01 15.23
C VAL A 34 -1.07 24.96 16.22
N ILE A 35 -0.46 24.83 17.39
CA ILE A 35 -0.84 23.86 18.42
C ILE A 35 -2.25 24.14 18.96
N SER A 36 -2.61 25.42 19.14
CA SER A 36 -3.92 25.82 19.68
C SER A 36 -5.07 25.54 18.72
N GLU A 37 -4.82 25.58 17.41
CA GLU A 37 -5.82 25.26 16.37
C GLU A 37 -6.04 23.74 16.17
N LEU A 38 -5.10 22.91 16.63
CA LEU A 38 -5.15 21.45 16.46
C LEU A 38 -6.04 20.82 17.52
N THR A 39 -7.35 20.81 17.26
CA THR A 39 -8.36 20.24 18.18
C THR A 39 -8.60 18.75 17.96
N GLU A 40 -8.54 18.26 16.72
CA GLU A 40 -8.57 16.82 16.39
C GLU A 40 -7.73 16.49 15.14
N ILE A 41 -6.90 15.44 15.22
CA ILE A 41 -6.10 14.96 14.08
C ILE A 41 -6.87 13.88 13.32
N SER A 42 -7.35 14.23 12.13
CA SER A 42 -8.05 13.32 11.22
C SER A 42 -7.07 12.43 10.42
N VAL A 43 -7.40 11.15 10.33
CA VAL A 43 -6.71 10.10 9.55
C VAL A 43 -7.77 9.19 8.94
N GLY A 44 -7.45 8.45 7.87
CA GLY A 44 -8.40 7.51 7.26
C GLY A 44 -9.64 8.19 6.70
N THR A 45 -9.49 9.41 6.15
CA THR A 45 -10.61 10.28 5.78
C THR A 45 -11.19 9.99 4.40
N THR A 46 -10.62 9.06 3.62
CA THR A 46 -11.19 8.72 2.31
C THR A 46 -12.57 8.11 2.51
N PRO A 47 -13.63 8.62 1.85
CA PRO A 47 -15.00 8.15 2.07
C PRO A 47 -15.15 6.65 1.84
N HIS A 48 -15.69 5.95 2.83
CA HIS A 48 -15.89 4.50 2.80
C HIS A 48 -17.07 4.08 3.68
N GLU A 49 -17.53 2.86 3.45
CA GLU A 49 -18.57 2.21 4.24
C GLU A 49 -18.07 0.87 4.77
N ILE A 50 -18.57 0.46 5.94
CA ILE A 50 -18.38 -0.91 6.44
C ILE A 50 -19.40 -1.79 5.73
N VAL A 51 -18.91 -2.63 4.82
CA VAL A 51 -19.77 -3.53 4.03
C VAL A 51 -19.87 -4.93 4.64
N TYR A 52 -18.89 -5.31 5.45
CA TYR A 52 -18.89 -6.59 6.15
C TYR A 52 -18.16 -6.47 7.48
N SER A 53 -18.61 -7.24 8.47
CA SER A 53 -17.99 -7.33 9.78
C SER A 53 -18.07 -8.75 10.30
N GLU A 54 -16.97 -9.24 10.85
CA GLU A 54 -16.86 -10.55 11.50
C GLU A 54 -16.00 -10.39 12.75
N ASP A 55 -16.54 -10.70 13.92
CA ASP A 55 -15.92 -10.39 15.20
C ASP A 55 -15.45 -8.93 15.31
N LYS A 56 -14.13 -8.72 15.32
CA LYS A 56 -13.49 -7.39 15.40
C LYS A 56 -12.99 -6.93 14.02
N MET A 57 -12.97 -7.84 13.04
CA MET A 57 -12.58 -7.55 11.68
C MET A 57 -13.70 -6.80 10.97
N LYS A 58 -13.34 -5.72 10.29
CA LYS A 58 -14.22 -4.94 9.42
C LYS A 58 -13.65 -4.90 8.02
N LEU A 59 -14.53 -5.03 7.05
CA LEU A 59 -14.22 -4.82 5.64
C LEU A 59 -14.80 -3.48 5.21
N PHE A 60 -13.92 -2.59 4.75
CA PHE A 60 -14.30 -1.31 4.18
C PHE A 60 -14.39 -1.41 2.67
N HIS A 61 -15.42 -0.80 2.10
CA HIS A 61 -15.51 -0.48 0.68
C HIS A 61 -15.40 1.02 0.51
N TYR A 62 -14.39 1.46 -0.25
CA TYR A 62 -14.17 2.88 -0.50
C TYR A 62 -15.01 3.37 -1.66
N LYS A 63 -15.55 4.58 -1.54
CA LYS A 63 -16.35 5.19 -2.60
C LYS A 63 -15.50 5.37 -3.87
N PRO A 64 -15.89 4.79 -5.01
CA PRO A 64 -15.16 4.97 -6.27
C PRO A 64 -15.01 6.45 -6.63
N ALA A 65 -13.81 6.83 -7.12
CA ALA A 65 -13.54 8.19 -7.60
C ALA A 65 -13.92 8.40 -9.08
N VAL A 66 -14.32 7.32 -9.78
CA VAL A 66 -14.73 7.31 -11.19
C VAL A 66 -16.06 6.57 -11.34
N GLU A 67 -16.82 6.90 -12.39
CA GLU A 67 -18.13 6.26 -12.65
C GLU A 67 -18.02 4.76 -12.93
N ASN A 68 -17.00 4.35 -13.68
CA ASN A 68 -16.78 2.97 -14.10
C ASN A 68 -15.41 2.48 -13.62
N PRO A 69 -15.29 1.99 -12.36
CA PRO A 69 -14.05 1.42 -11.86
C PRO A 69 -13.73 0.07 -12.54
N CYS A 70 -12.48 -0.39 -12.38
CA CYS A 70 -12.05 -1.69 -12.90
C CYS A 70 -12.90 -2.82 -12.31
N GLN A 71 -13.33 -3.75 -13.17
CA GLN A 71 -14.23 -4.85 -12.79
C GLN A 71 -13.62 -5.86 -11.81
N VAL A 72 -12.29 -6.01 -11.79
CA VAL A 72 -11.60 -6.80 -10.77
C VAL A 72 -11.24 -5.89 -9.60
N PRO A 73 -11.91 -6.03 -8.43
CA PRO A 73 -11.62 -5.19 -7.29
C PRO A 73 -10.27 -5.53 -6.65
N VAL A 74 -9.75 -4.59 -5.86
CA VAL A 74 -8.52 -4.70 -5.10
C VAL A 74 -8.85 -4.78 -3.61
N LEU A 75 -8.52 -5.89 -2.98
CA LEU A 75 -8.59 -6.04 -1.53
C LEU A 75 -7.21 -5.74 -0.92
N MET A 76 -7.14 -4.74 -0.05
CA MET A 76 -5.94 -4.36 0.68
C MET A 76 -5.89 -5.09 2.03
N ILE A 77 -4.79 -5.79 2.27
CA ILE A 77 -4.55 -6.57 3.48
C ILE A 77 -3.35 -5.98 4.20
N TYR A 78 -3.61 -5.27 5.29
CA TYR A 78 -2.54 -4.69 6.11
C TYR A 78 -1.98 -5.72 7.09
N ALA A 79 -0.85 -5.40 7.71
CA ALA A 79 -0.27 -6.19 8.79
C ALA A 79 -1.23 -6.29 10.00
N LEU A 80 -1.02 -7.33 10.80
CA LEU A 80 -1.70 -7.50 12.10
C LEU A 80 -1.14 -6.55 13.18
N VAL A 81 -0.06 -5.84 12.87
CA VAL A 81 0.58 -4.84 13.74
C VAL A 81 0.30 -3.46 13.16
N ASN A 82 -0.10 -2.53 14.04
CA ASN A 82 -0.57 -1.18 13.71
C ASN A 82 -1.81 -1.18 12.81
N ARG A 83 -2.43 0.00 12.64
CA ARG A 83 -3.68 0.12 11.87
C ARG A 83 -3.44 0.35 10.39
N TYR A 84 -4.38 -0.17 9.58
CA TYR A 84 -4.41 -0.08 8.12
C TYR A 84 -4.39 1.35 7.57
N TYR A 85 -4.86 2.33 8.33
CA TYR A 85 -5.03 3.71 7.85
C TYR A 85 -3.70 4.43 7.57
N ILE A 86 -2.54 3.82 7.81
CA ILE A 86 -1.27 4.32 7.24
C ILE A 86 -1.30 4.36 5.71
N LEU A 87 -2.12 3.53 5.08
CA LEU A 87 -2.38 3.53 3.65
C LEU A 87 -3.36 4.64 3.22
N ASP A 88 -3.92 5.39 4.19
CA ASP A 88 -4.85 6.50 4.01
C ASP A 88 -4.63 7.60 5.07
N LEU A 89 -3.37 8.01 5.27
CA LEU A 89 -2.99 8.88 6.39
C LEU A 89 -3.59 10.29 6.28
N SER A 90 -3.49 10.87 5.09
CA SER A 90 -4.08 12.16 4.73
C SER A 90 -4.47 12.16 3.25
N PRO A 91 -5.32 13.08 2.77
CA PRO A 91 -5.75 13.10 1.37
C PRO A 91 -4.60 13.17 0.35
N ASP A 92 -3.47 13.78 0.71
CA ASP A 92 -2.25 13.87 -0.11
C ASP A 92 -1.22 12.76 0.15
N LYS A 93 -1.51 11.85 1.10
CA LYS A 93 -0.67 10.71 1.48
C LYS A 93 -1.53 9.46 1.68
N SER A 94 -2.16 9.03 0.61
CA SER A 94 -3.10 7.92 0.63
C SER A 94 -2.89 7.02 -0.59
N VAL A 95 -2.39 5.82 -0.32
CA VAL A 95 -2.31 4.74 -1.32
C VAL A 95 -3.72 4.37 -1.80
N ILE A 96 -4.68 4.31 -0.87
CA ILE A 96 -6.08 4.01 -1.17
C ILE A 96 -6.67 5.04 -2.13
N LYS A 97 -6.58 6.34 -1.79
CA LYS A 97 -7.08 7.42 -2.64
C LYS A 97 -6.38 7.41 -4.00
N ASN A 98 -5.07 7.16 -4.05
CA ASN A 98 -4.34 7.09 -5.31
C ASN A 98 -4.89 5.99 -6.23
N LEU A 99 -5.16 4.79 -5.70
CA LEU A 99 -5.75 3.70 -6.48
C LEU A 99 -7.19 4.02 -6.91
N LEU A 100 -8.01 4.62 -6.05
CA LEU A 100 -9.35 5.09 -6.41
C LEU A 100 -9.30 6.10 -7.56
N ASP A 101 -8.43 7.10 -7.47
CA ASP A 101 -8.21 8.12 -8.51
C ASP A 101 -7.70 7.52 -9.83
N LYS A 102 -7.05 6.34 -9.79
CA LYS A 102 -6.64 5.58 -10.97
C LYS A 102 -7.73 4.64 -11.50
N GLY A 103 -8.91 4.64 -10.87
CA GLY A 103 -10.10 3.92 -11.31
C GLY A 103 -10.15 2.47 -10.87
N PHE A 104 -9.55 2.11 -9.73
CA PHE A 104 -9.75 0.81 -9.11
C PHE A 104 -10.92 0.83 -8.15
N ASP A 105 -11.64 -0.28 -8.04
CA ASP A 105 -12.57 -0.54 -6.95
C ASP A 105 -11.79 -1.11 -5.76
N VAL A 106 -11.81 -0.42 -4.60
CA VAL A 106 -10.88 -0.67 -3.50
C VAL A 106 -11.60 -1.05 -2.22
N TYR A 107 -11.16 -2.14 -1.62
CA TYR A 107 -11.56 -2.62 -0.31
C TYR A 107 -10.34 -2.68 0.62
N ALA A 108 -10.55 -2.55 1.92
CA ALA A 108 -9.48 -2.77 2.90
C ALA A 108 -10.00 -3.51 4.13
N ILE A 109 -9.15 -4.38 4.69
CA ILE A 109 -9.42 -5.06 5.96
C ILE A 109 -8.86 -4.22 7.11
N ASP A 110 -9.69 -3.98 8.12
CA ASP A 110 -9.27 -3.59 9.47
C ASP A 110 -9.48 -4.75 10.42
N TRP A 111 -8.39 -5.31 10.92
CA TRP A 111 -8.41 -6.46 11.83
C TRP A 111 -9.01 -6.15 13.20
N GLY A 112 -9.10 -4.86 13.55
CA GLY A 112 -9.60 -4.41 14.85
C GLY A 112 -8.62 -4.71 15.99
N TYR A 113 -9.15 -4.78 17.21
CA TYR A 113 -8.37 -5.02 18.43
C TYR A 113 -8.77 -6.35 19.05
N PRO A 114 -7.85 -7.31 19.18
CA PRO A 114 -8.18 -8.55 19.85
C PRO A 114 -8.44 -8.31 21.35
N SER A 115 -9.43 -9.02 21.85
CA SER A 115 -9.78 -9.15 23.26
C SER A 115 -9.09 -10.39 23.86
N GLY A 116 -9.13 -10.54 25.18
CA GLY A 116 -8.56 -11.73 25.86
C GLY A 116 -9.17 -13.07 25.41
N MET A 117 -10.37 -13.06 24.81
CA MET A 117 -10.99 -14.27 24.25
C MET A 117 -10.32 -14.72 22.95
N ASP A 118 -9.66 -13.80 22.24
CA ASP A 118 -9.08 -14.03 20.91
C ASP A 118 -7.67 -14.63 20.99
N LYS A 119 -7.15 -14.93 22.20
CA LYS A 119 -5.77 -15.43 22.40
C LYS A 119 -5.47 -16.75 21.69
N TYR A 120 -6.50 -17.54 21.40
CA TYR A 120 -6.40 -18.83 20.73
C TYR A 120 -6.55 -18.72 19.21
N LEU A 121 -6.82 -17.54 18.65
CA LEU A 121 -6.81 -17.37 17.19
C LEU A 121 -5.43 -17.72 16.66
N THR A 122 -5.42 -18.51 15.60
CA THR A 122 -4.25 -19.01 14.89
C THR A 122 -4.11 -18.32 13.53
N ILE A 123 -3.00 -18.55 12.82
CA ILE A 123 -2.86 -18.05 11.44
C ILE A 123 -3.92 -18.67 10.50
N ASP A 124 -4.42 -19.87 10.83
CA ASP A 124 -5.52 -20.50 10.07
C ASP A 124 -6.81 -19.68 10.15
N ASP A 125 -7.15 -19.18 11.34
CA ASP A 125 -8.34 -18.35 11.54
C ASP A 125 -8.23 -17.04 10.75
N TYR A 126 -7.05 -16.42 10.69
CA TYR A 126 -6.81 -15.23 9.87
C TYR A 126 -6.86 -15.51 8.37
N VAL A 127 -6.25 -16.59 7.89
CA VAL A 127 -6.10 -16.88 6.45
C VAL A 127 -7.35 -17.57 5.88
N ASN A 128 -7.77 -18.67 6.49
CA ASN A 128 -8.87 -19.51 5.99
C ASN A 128 -10.23 -19.13 6.59
N GLY A 129 -10.26 -18.37 7.70
CA GLY A 129 -11.46 -17.73 8.22
C GLY A 129 -11.64 -16.32 7.66
N TYR A 130 -11.14 -15.31 8.39
CA TYR A 130 -11.42 -13.89 8.13
C TYR A 130 -11.06 -13.43 6.71
N LEU A 131 -9.85 -13.72 6.23
CA LEU A 131 -9.42 -13.30 4.88
C LEU A 131 -10.22 -14.03 3.79
N ASN A 132 -10.46 -15.33 3.93
CA ASN A 132 -11.27 -16.07 2.97
C ASN A 132 -12.70 -15.51 2.90
N ASN A 133 -13.31 -15.23 4.06
CA ASN A 133 -14.66 -14.66 4.14
C ASN A 133 -14.74 -13.27 3.49
N ALA A 134 -13.74 -12.41 3.74
CA ALA A 134 -13.64 -11.11 3.08
C ALA A 134 -13.49 -11.26 1.55
N VAL A 135 -12.65 -12.17 1.08
CA VAL A 135 -12.47 -12.43 -0.37
C VAL A 135 -13.78 -12.94 -0.99
N ASP A 136 -14.48 -13.87 -0.34
CA ASP A 136 -15.76 -14.39 -0.82
C ASP A 136 -16.86 -13.32 -0.81
N TYR A 137 -16.86 -12.42 0.18
CA TYR A 137 -17.74 -11.24 0.19
C TYR A 137 -17.48 -10.35 -1.02
N VAL A 138 -16.23 -9.93 -1.23
CA VAL A 138 -15.86 -9.02 -2.32
C VAL A 138 -16.16 -9.63 -3.69
N ARG A 139 -15.88 -10.92 -3.89
CA ARG A 139 -16.21 -11.65 -5.14
C ARG A 139 -17.70 -11.65 -5.42
N ARG A 140 -18.53 -11.92 -4.40
CA ARG A 140 -19.98 -11.94 -4.53
C ARG A 140 -20.53 -10.54 -4.85
N GLU A 141 -20.06 -9.52 -4.14
CA GLU A 141 -20.53 -8.14 -4.29
C GLU A 141 -20.15 -7.54 -5.65
N SER A 142 -18.89 -7.72 -6.06
CA SER A 142 -18.41 -7.23 -7.37
C SER A 142 -18.86 -8.07 -8.56
N GLY A 143 -19.34 -9.30 -8.32
CA GLY A 143 -19.58 -10.30 -9.36
C GLY A 143 -18.31 -10.85 -10.02
N ALA A 144 -17.13 -10.52 -9.49
CA ALA A 144 -15.86 -10.99 -10.05
C ALA A 144 -15.54 -12.42 -9.60
N ASP A 145 -15.20 -13.30 -10.55
CA ASP A 145 -14.78 -14.67 -10.26
C ASP A 145 -13.49 -14.73 -9.41
N LYS A 146 -12.63 -13.71 -9.52
CA LYS A 146 -11.37 -13.59 -8.79
C LYS A 146 -11.08 -12.12 -8.51
N ILE A 147 -10.37 -11.82 -7.43
CA ILE A 147 -10.01 -10.44 -7.04
C ILE A 147 -8.50 -10.24 -6.97
N SER A 148 -8.06 -8.98 -6.99
CA SER A 148 -6.65 -8.63 -6.77
C SER A 148 -6.39 -8.49 -5.28
N LEU A 149 -5.31 -9.08 -4.78
CA LEU A 149 -4.86 -8.91 -3.41
C LEU A 149 -3.65 -7.98 -3.37
N LEU A 150 -3.71 -6.93 -2.56
CA LEU A 150 -2.58 -6.07 -2.25
C LEU A 150 -2.26 -6.22 -0.77
N GLY A 151 -1.24 -7.02 -0.48
CA GLY A 151 -0.84 -7.31 0.90
C GLY A 151 0.39 -6.52 1.30
N VAL A 152 0.33 -5.90 2.47
CA VAL A 152 1.37 -5.01 3.00
C VAL A 152 2.07 -5.64 4.20
N CYS A 153 3.40 -5.70 4.18
CA CYS A 153 4.21 -6.28 5.27
C CYS A 153 3.70 -7.70 5.63
N VAL A 154 3.36 -7.98 6.89
CA VAL A 154 2.78 -9.27 7.30
C VAL A 154 1.48 -9.58 6.55
N GLY A 155 0.69 -8.57 6.19
CA GLY A 155 -0.50 -8.76 5.35
C GLY A 155 -0.16 -9.29 3.95
N GLY A 156 1.02 -8.99 3.41
CA GLY A 156 1.56 -9.60 2.19
C GLY A 156 1.99 -11.04 2.38
N THR A 157 2.58 -11.36 3.54
CA THR A 157 2.87 -12.74 3.94
C THR A 157 1.58 -13.58 4.02
N LEU A 158 0.55 -13.06 4.68
CA LEU A 158 -0.78 -13.70 4.76
C LEU A 158 -1.42 -13.84 3.37
N SER A 159 -1.29 -12.82 2.51
CA SER A 159 -1.79 -12.85 1.13
C SER A 159 -1.11 -13.94 0.28
N ALA A 160 0.20 -14.14 0.46
CA ALA A 160 0.93 -15.22 -0.22
C ALA A 160 0.51 -16.61 0.29
N MET A 161 0.33 -16.77 1.61
CA MET A 161 -0.22 -18.00 2.20
C MET A 161 -1.61 -18.30 1.61
N TYR A 162 -2.50 -17.30 1.62
CA TYR A 162 -3.85 -17.40 1.08
C TYR A 162 -3.84 -17.75 -0.42
N ALA A 163 -3.08 -17.02 -1.24
CA ALA A 163 -3.01 -17.25 -2.68
C ALA A 163 -2.45 -18.64 -3.03
N SER A 164 -1.63 -19.24 -2.15
CA SER A 164 -1.16 -20.62 -2.33
C SER A 164 -2.23 -21.67 -2.02
N LEU A 165 -3.15 -21.36 -1.09
CA LEU A 165 -4.22 -22.27 -0.64
C LEU A 165 -5.47 -22.16 -1.53
N HIS A 166 -5.79 -20.95 -1.98
CA HIS A 166 -6.99 -20.61 -2.76
C HIS A 166 -6.64 -19.88 -4.08
N PRO A 167 -5.74 -20.43 -4.93
CA PRO A 167 -5.31 -19.78 -6.16
C PRO A 167 -6.46 -19.54 -7.17
N GLU A 168 -7.55 -20.28 -7.04
CA GLU A 168 -8.77 -20.12 -7.82
C GLU A 168 -9.54 -18.83 -7.51
N LYS A 169 -9.27 -18.16 -6.38
CA LYS A 169 -9.95 -16.92 -5.99
C LYS A 169 -9.14 -15.64 -6.23
N VAL A 170 -7.85 -15.78 -6.56
CA VAL A 170 -6.92 -14.64 -6.69
C VAL A 170 -6.56 -14.39 -8.17
N LYS A 171 -6.84 -13.17 -8.63
CA LYS A 171 -6.55 -12.71 -10.01
C LYS A 171 -5.14 -12.18 -10.14
N ASN A 172 -4.71 -11.33 -9.20
CA ASN A 172 -3.39 -10.71 -9.16
C ASN A 172 -2.93 -10.68 -7.70
N LEU A 173 -1.64 -10.89 -7.45
CA LEU A 173 -1.03 -10.75 -6.13
C LEU A 173 -0.01 -9.60 -6.17
N ILE A 174 -0.22 -8.59 -5.35
CA ILE A 174 0.72 -7.49 -5.12
C ILE A 174 1.29 -7.67 -3.72
N SER A 175 2.55 -8.05 -3.65
CA SER A 175 3.35 -8.13 -2.42
C SER A 175 4.01 -6.78 -2.20
N PHE A 176 3.64 -6.09 -1.13
CA PHE A 176 4.12 -4.74 -0.86
C PHE A 176 4.94 -4.71 0.44
N VAL A 177 6.26 -4.61 0.30
CA VAL A 177 7.27 -4.66 1.39
C VAL A 177 7.01 -5.81 2.37
N ALA A 178 6.73 -6.99 1.81
CA ALA A 178 6.29 -8.15 2.57
C ALA A 178 7.40 -9.22 2.70
N PRO A 179 7.74 -9.65 3.93
CA PRO A 179 8.70 -10.73 4.12
C PRO A 179 8.08 -12.08 3.76
N ILE A 180 8.82 -12.87 3.00
CA ILE A 180 8.50 -14.27 2.67
C ILE A 180 9.65 -15.20 3.06
N ASN A 181 10.88 -14.71 2.93
CA ASN A 181 12.07 -15.26 3.55
C ASN A 181 12.35 -14.52 4.86
N PHE A 182 12.56 -15.25 5.95
CA PHE A 182 12.85 -14.67 7.27
C PHE A 182 14.25 -15.00 7.76
N ASP A 183 15.03 -15.73 6.96
CA ASP A 183 16.41 -16.05 7.27
C ASP A 183 17.34 -14.99 6.69
N THR A 184 17.57 -13.94 7.49
CA THR A 184 18.47 -12.83 7.18
C THR A 184 19.01 -12.25 8.48
N ASP A 185 20.24 -11.76 8.44
CA ASP A 185 20.89 -11.08 9.56
C ASP A 185 21.01 -9.56 9.33
N LYS A 186 20.29 -9.03 8.32
CA LYS A 186 20.27 -7.59 7.99
C LYS A 186 19.20 -6.77 8.72
N SER A 187 18.31 -7.45 9.45
CA SER A 187 17.27 -6.81 10.27
C SER A 187 17.42 -7.28 11.70
N LEU A 188 17.47 -6.32 12.63
CA LEU A 188 17.53 -6.61 14.07
C LEU A 188 16.34 -7.45 14.53
N LEU A 189 15.16 -7.25 13.92
CA LEU A 189 13.97 -8.06 14.20
C LEU A 189 14.21 -9.53 13.88
N ASN A 190 14.83 -9.83 12.74
CA ASN A 190 15.14 -11.21 12.35
C ASN A 190 16.17 -11.85 13.29
N ILE A 191 17.15 -11.08 13.76
CA ILE A 191 18.15 -11.56 14.73
C ILE A 191 17.50 -11.84 16.09
N TRP A 192 16.77 -10.88 16.66
CA TRP A 192 16.13 -11.05 17.97
C TRP A 192 15.10 -12.17 17.98
N ALA A 193 14.32 -12.30 16.91
CA ALA A 193 13.30 -13.33 16.79
C ALA A 193 13.86 -14.76 16.85
N LYS A 194 15.10 -14.99 16.36
CA LYS A 194 15.77 -16.29 16.41
C LYS A 194 16.05 -16.76 17.84
N GLU A 195 16.39 -15.83 18.74
CA GLU A 195 16.77 -16.11 20.14
C GLU A 195 15.63 -15.93 21.15
N MET A 196 14.50 -15.37 20.72
CA MET A 196 13.38 -15.05 21.59
C MET A 196 12.61 -16.30 22.04
N ASP A 197 12.36 -16.42 23.34
CA ASP A 197 11.46 -17.43 23.91
C ASP A 197 9.99 -17.02 23.71
N VAL A 198 9.51 -17.27 22.49
CA VAL A 198 8.15 -16.94 22.06
C VAL A 198 7.11 -17.61 22.95
N ASP A 199 7.39 -18.82 23.47
CA ASP A 199 6.43 -19.54 24.28
C ASP A 199 6.15 -18.82 25.59
N LYS A 200 7.19 -18.41 26.31
CA LYS A 200 7.02 -17.65 27.56
C LYS A 200 6.29 -16.33 27.35
N ILE A 201 6.55 -15.62 26.26
CA ILE A 201 5.87 -14.36 25.94
C ILE A 201 4.36 -14.61 25.79
N VAL A 202 4.00 -15.60 24.98
CA VAL A 202 2.58 -15.89 24.71
C VAL A 202 1.89 -16.47 25.94
N ASP A 203 2.55 -17.37 26.68
CA ASP A 203 2.00 -17.97 27.90
C ASP A 203 1.76 -16.93 29.00
N TYR A 204 2.61 -15.89 29.07
CA TYR A 204 2.46 -14.80 30.03
C TYR A 204 1.35 -13.82 29.63
N TYR A 205 1.33 -13.37 28.37
CA TYR A 205 0.42 -12.31 27.95
C TYR A 205 -0.95 -12.81 27.46
N GLY A 206 -1.02 -13.97 26.82
CA GLY A 206 -2.19 -14.45 26.08
C GLY A 206 -2.47 -13.64 24.81
N ILE A 207 -2.66 -12.32 24.94
CA ILE A 207 -2.64 -11.36 23.83
C ILE A 207 -1.34 -10.57 23.92
N VAL A 208 -0.45 -10.72 22.94
CA VAL A 208 0.83 -10.00 22.94
C VAL A 208 0.55 -8.50 22.76
N PRO A 209 0.91 -7.63 23.72
CA PRO A 209 0.54 -6.22 23.66
C PRO A 209 1.14 -5.48 22.47
N GLY A 210 0.39 -4.56 21.87
CA GLY A 210 0.89 -3.71 20.78
C GLY A 210 2.09 -2.86 21.20
N ASP A 211 2.10 -2.34 22.43
CA ASP A 211 3.22 -1.57 22.97
C ASP A 211 4.52 -2.39 23.02
N PHE A 212 4.43 -3.67 23.36
CA PHE A 212 5.59 -4.57 23.35
C PHE A 212 6.15 -4.73 21.93
N LEU A 213 5.27 -4.89 20.95
CA LEU A 213 5.64 -5.01 19.53
C LEU A 213 6.23 -3.69 18.98
N ASN A 214 5.64 -2.56 19.37
CA ASN A 214 6.12 -1.22 19.01
C ASN A 214 7.49 -0.91 19.58
N MET A 215 7.77 -1.31 20.82
CA MET A 215 9.11 -1.19 21.40
C MET A 215 10.12 -1.94 20.56
N GLY A 216 9.79 -3.15 20.10
CA GLY A 216 10.60 -3.88 19.14
C GLY A 216 10.86 -3.08 17.87
N PHE A 217 9.83 -2.46 17.28
CA PHE A 217 9.95 -1.65 16.06
C PHE A 217 10.79 -0.38 16.25
N LEU A 218 10.58 0.37 17.32
CA LEU A 218 11.31 1.62 17.61
C LEU A 218 12.80 1.36 17.83
N LEU A 219 13.16 0.20 18.38
CA LEU A 219 14.55 -0.20 18.58
C LEU A 219 15.26 -0.65 17.30
N LEU A 220 14.56 -0.80 16.16
CA LEU A 220 15.18 -1.17 14.88
C LEU A 220 15.95 -0.01 14.24
N ASP A 221 15.52 1.22 14.45
CA ASP A 221 16.19 2.43 13.95
C ASP A 221 16.03 3.60 14.94
N PRO A 222 16.59 3.48 16.16
CA PRO A 222 16.33 4.41 17.26
C PRO A 222 16.84 5.82 16.94
N PHE A 223 17.95 5.96 16.21
CA PHE A 223 18.51 7.26 15.88
C PHE A 223 17.60 8.04 14.91
N ARG A 224 17.14 7.41 13.83
CA ARG A 224 16.26 8.09 12.87
C ARG A 224 14.86 8.31 13.42
N LEU A 225 14.30 7.33 14.13
CA LEU A 225 12.92 7.37 14.62
C LEU A 225 12.76 8.22 15.88
N MET A 226 13.78 8.34 16.73
CA MET A 226 13.71 9.07 18.01
C MET A 226 14.49 10.38 18.05
N ILE A 227 15.52 10.57 17.23
CA ILE A 227 16.37 11.78 17.28
C ILE A 227 16.12 12.66 16.06
N ASP A 228 16.46 12.19 14.85
CA ASP A 228 16.37 13.02 13.63
C ASP A 228 14.94 13.48 13.34
N LYS A 229 13.97 12.61 13.61
CA LYS A 229 12.54 12.90 13.46
C LYS A 229 12.09 14.04 14.38
N TYR A 230 12.47 14.03 15.65
CA TYR A 230 12.04 15.04 16.62
C TYR A 230 12.83 16.34 16.47
N VAL A 231 14.11 16.29 16.13
CA VAL A 231 14.92 17.47 15.81
C VAL A 231 14.37 18.17 14.55
N GLY A 232 14.15 17.43 13.46
CA GLY A 232 13.59 17.99 12.22
C GLY A 232 12.15 18.51 12.38
N PHE A 233 11.38 17.96 13.32
CA PHE A 233 10.07 18.49 13.70
C PHE A 233 10.19 19.81 14.45
N LEU A 234 11.07 19.92 15.45
CA LEU A 234 11.33 21.17 16.18
C LEU A 234 11.83 22.29 15.26
N GLU A 235 12.55 21.93 14.20
CA GLU A 235 12.98 22.89 13.17
C GLU A 235 11.82 23.45 12.33
N ARG A 236 10.67 22.77 12.26
CA ARG A 236 9.55 23.08 11.33
C ARG A 236 8.18 23.15 12.01
N ILE A 237 8.17 23.35 13.33
CA ILE A 237 6.95 23.38 14.14
C ILE A 237 6.02 24.57 13.81
N ASP A 238 6.54 25.57 13.11
CA ASP A 238 5.80 26.72 12.57
C ASP A 238 5.07 26.42 11.24
N ASP A 239 5.31 25.27 10.61
CA ASP A 239 4.55 24.79 9.46
C ASP A 239 3.43 23.84 9.90
N LYS A 240 2.19 24.34 9.89
CA LYS A 240 0.97 23.59 10.22
C LYS A 240 0.90 22.24 9.51
N LYS A 241 1.27 22.17 8.22
CA LYS A 241 1.21 20.91 7.45
C LYS A 241 2.24 19.91 7.95
N THR A 242 3.43 20.35 8.33
CA THR A 242 4.45 19.49 8.95
C THR A 242 3.97 19.00 10.32
N VAL A 243 3.37 19.87 11.15
CA VAL A 243 2.85 19.48 12.46
C VAL A 243 1.71 18.48 12.37
N GLU A 244 0.71 18.73 11.52
CA GLU A 244 -0.38 17.77 11.31
C GLU A 244 0.13 16.41 10.84
N ASN A 245 1.06 16.40 9.88
CA ASN A 245 1.63 15.15 9.38
C ASN A 245 2.42 14.39 10.45
N PHE A 246 3.19 15.11 11.27
CA PHE A 246 3.90 14.53 12.39
C PHE A 246 2.92 13.90 13.39
N LEU A 247 1.88 14.61 13.79
CA LEU A 247 0.89 14.13 14.73
C LEU A 247 0.05 12.96 14.19
N ARG A 248 -0.28 12.97 12.89
CA ARG A 248 -0.92 11.82 12.22
C ARG A 248 -0.03 10.57 12.29
N MET A 249 1.27 10.74 12.08
CA MET A 249 2.25 9.64 12.19
C MET A 249 2.39 9.16 13.64
N GLU A 250 2.46 10.07 14.62
CA GLU A 250 2.47 9.68 16.05
C GLU A 250 1.22 8.90 16.41
N LYS A 251 0.04 9.40 16.02
CA LYS A 251 -1.23 8.70 16.21
C LYS A 251 -1.17 7.28 15.65
N TRP A 252 -0.65 7.09 14.44
CA TRP A 252 -0.49 5.77 13.85
C TRP A 252 0.52 4.87 14.60
N ILE A 253 1.67 5.41 15.00
CA ILE A 253 2.71 4.65 15.72
C ILE A 253 2.19 4.14 17.06
N PHE A 254 1.41 4.94 17.79
CA PHE A 254 0.87 4.58 19.09
C PHE A 254 -0.48 3.85 19.02
N ASP A 255 -1.10 3.77 17.84
CA ASP A 255 -2.32 3.02 17.61
C ASP A 255 -2.00 1.60 17.13
N SER A 256 -1.64 0.76 18.10
CA SER A 256 -1.11 -0.57 17.86
C SER A 256 -1.94 -1.62 18.58
N PRO A 257 -2.82 -2.32 17.85
CA PRO A 257 -3.52 -3.48 18.39
C PRO A 257 -2.55 -4.53 18.91
N GLY A 258 -2.96 -5.23 19.96
CA GLY A 258 -2.28 -6.46 20.37
C GLY A 258 -2.42 -7.55 19.30
N GLN A 259 -1.66 -8.63 19.44
CA GLN A 259 -1.77 -9.81 18.58
C GLN A 259 -2.30 -11.01 19.36
N ALA A 260 -3.16 -11.79 18.71
CA ALA A 260 -3.60 -13.08 19.22
C ALA A 260 -2.39 -13.99 19.50
N GLY A 261 -2.35 -14.56 20.69
CA GLY A 261 -1.20 -15.31 21.20
C GLY A 261 -0.78 -16.46 20.30
N GLU A 262 -1.71 -17.34 19.94
CA GLU A 262 -1.37 -18.53 19.14
C GLU A 262 -0.99 -18.20 17.69
N ALA A 263 -1.63 -17.20 17.08
CA ALA A 263 -1.23 -16.67 15.78
C ALA A 263 0.19 -16.09 15.83
N TYR A 264 0.51 -15.27 16.85
CA TYR A 264 1.84 -14.74 17.06
C TYR A 264 2.86 -15.86 17.29
N ARG A 265 2.54 -16.84 18.15
CA ARG A 265 3.39 -17.99 18.46
C ARG A 265 3.76 -18.76 17.19
N GLN A 266 2.75 -19.10 16.40
CA GLN A 266 2.93 -19.82 15.14
C GLN A 266 3.75 -19.00 14.15
N PHE A 267 3.43 -17.72 13.96
CA PHE A 267 4.14 -16.85 13.03
C PHE A 267 5.62 -16.71 13.39
N MET A 268 5.94 -16.42 14.65
CA MET A 268 7.33 -16.27 15.09
C MET A 268 8.11 -17.58 14.93
N LYS A 269 7.53 -18.72 15.34
CA LYS A 269 8.21 -20.02 15.25
C LYS A 269 8.40 -20.47 13.82
N ASP A 270 7.35 -20.44 13.01
CA ASP A 270 7.36 -21.05 11.69
C ASP A 270 7.98 -20.12 10.64
N CYS A 271 7.75 -18.81 10.73
CA CYS A 271 8.37 -17.83 9.84
C CYS A 271 9.77 -17.44 10.35
N TYR A 272 9.88 -16.76 11.48
CA TYR A 272 11.18 -16.19 11.90
C TYR A 272 12.21 -17.25 12.33
N GLN A 273 11.85 -18.23 13.14
CA GLN A 273 12.82 -19.17 13.70
C GLN A 273 13.15 -20.32 12.74
N LYS A 274 12.14 -20.86 12.05
CA LYS A 274 12.32 -22.05 11.18
C LYS A 274 12.33 -21.72 9.69
N ASN A 275 11.84 -20.54 9.30
CA ASN A 275 11.74 -20.08 7.92
C ASN A 275 11.02 -21.09 7.01
N LEU A 276 9.90 -21.64 7.47
CA LEU A 276 9.17 -22.73 6.82
C LEU A 276 8.39 -22.29 5.58
N LEU A 277 7.98 -21.01 5.51
CA LEU A 277 7.16 -20.48 4.43
C LEU A 277 7.88 -20.58 3.07
N ILE A 278 9.05 -19.95 2.93
CA ILE A 278 9.85 -20.00 1.70
C ILE A 278 10.32 -21.43 1.37
N LYS A 279 10.46 -22.29 2.38
CA LYS A 279 10.83 -23.70 2.24
C LYS A 279 9.67 -24.59 1.81
N ASN A 280 8.44 -24.07 1.67
CA ASN A 280 7.21 -24.83 1.40
C ASN A 280 6.97 -25.95 2.41
N LYS A 281 7.27 -25.69 3.70
CA LYS A 281 7.11 -26.64 4.82
C LYS A 281 6.12 -26.15 5.87
N MET A 282 5.62 -24.93 5.76
CA MET A 282 4.63 -24.39 6.69
C MET A 282 3.27 -25.02 6.44
N GLU A 283 2.54 -25.31 7.51
CA GLU A 283 1.20 -25.91 7.45
C GLU A 283 0.21 -25.01 8.20
N ILE A 284 -0.96 -24.79 7.59
CA ILE A 284 -2.05 -23.96 8.09
C ILE A 284 -3.35 -24.73 7.82
N GLY A 285 -4.19 -24.93 8.84
CA GLY A 285 -5.45 -25.68 8.71
C GLY A 285 -5.27 -27.12 8.20
N GLY A 286 -4.16 -27.76 8.58
CA GLY A 286 -3.79 -29.11 8.10
C GLY A 286 -3.36 -29.16 6.63
N LYS A 287 -3.24 -28.03 5.95
CA LYS A 287 -2.79 -27.93 4.55
C LYS A 287 -1.40 -27.33 4.48
N ARG A 288 -0.53 -27.96 3.69
CA ARG A 288 0.81 -27.44 3.41
C ARG A 288 0.76 -26.27 2.43
N ILE A 289 1.38 -25.18 2.84
CA ILE A 289 1.64 -24.01 2.01
C ILE A 289 2.69 -24.36 0.96
N ASN A 290 2.36 -24.09 -0.30
CA ASN A 290 3.26 -24.29 -1.42
C ASN A 290 3.21 -23.07 -2.34
N LEU A 291 4.21 -22.20 -2.26
CA LEU A 291 4.35 -20.98 -3.06
C LEU A 291 4.36 -21.26 -4.56
N LYS A 292 4.72 -22.48 -5.00
CA LYS A 292 4.60 -22.87 -6.42
C LYS A 292 3.15 -22.93 -6.92
N LYS A 293 2.15 -22.97 -6.04
CA LYS A 293 0.73 -22.84 -6.43
C LYS A 293 0.33 -21.42 -6.81
N ILE A 294 1.15 -20.42 -6.47
CA ILE A 294 0.96 -19.04 -6.89
C ILE A 294 1.37 -18.95 -8.37
N SER A 295 0.39 -19.12 -9.25
CA SER A 295 0.55 -19.07 -10.71
C SER A 295 -0.09 -17.84 -11.36
N MET A 296 -0.82 -17.04 -10.59
CA MET A 296 -1.40 -15.77 -11.03
C MET A 296 -0.32 -14.66 -11.11
N PRO A 297 -0.56 -13.58 -11.87
CA PRO A 297 0.35 -12.44 -11.94
C PRO A 297 0.82 -11.95 -10.56
N LEU A 298 2.13 -11.75 -10.42
CA LEU A 298 2.77 -11.29 -9.19
C LEU A 298 3.52 -9.97 -9.42
N LEU A 299 3.22 -8.97 -8.61
CA LEU A 299 4.04 -7.77 -8.46
C LEU A 299 4.68 -7.76 -7.07
N ASN A 300 6.01 -7.79 -7.00
CA ASN A 300 6.76 -7.75 -5.75
C ASN A 300 7.44 -6.39 -5.58
N ILE A 301 7.01 -5.62 -4.59
CA ILE A 301 7.43 -4.23 -4.39
C ILE A 301 8.26 -4.14 -3.13
N MET A 302 9.43 -3.55 -3.26
CA MET A 302 10.44 -3.48 -2.22
C MET A 302 10.98 -2.05 -2.07
N ALA A 303 11.57 -1.77 -0.92
CA ALA A 303 12.13 -0.47 -0.59
C ALA A 303 13.64 -0.61 -0.33
N GLN A 304 14.45 0.17 -1.05
CA GLN A 304 15.91 0.05 -1.03
C GLN A 304 16.52 0.25 0.36
N PHE A 305 15.91 1.10 1.19
CA PHE A 305 16.39 1.47 2.53
C PHE A 305 15.45 0.92 3.61
N ASP A 306 14.88 -0.25 3.39
CA ASP A 306 14.02 -0.93 4.36
C ASP A 306 14.86 -1.68 5.38
N HIS A 307 14.88 -1.18 6.61
CA HIS A 307 15.55 -1.83 7.74
C HIS A 307 14.63 -2.78 8.52
N LEU A 308 13.31 -2.69 8.30
CA LEU A 308 12.34 -3.59 8.92
C LEU A 308 12.22 -4.88 8.12
N VAL A 309 11.96 -4.74 6.82
CA VAL A 309 11.83 -5.83 5.84
C VAL A 309 12.92 -5.64 4.78
N PRO A 310 14.17 -6.06 5.04
CA PRO A 310 15.23 -5.91 4.07
C PRO A 310 14.89 -6.68 2.79
N ASN A 311 15.48 -6.27 1.66
CA ASN A 311 15.13 -6.84 0.36
C ASN A 311 15.38 -8.35 0.30
N GLU A 312 16.34 -8.90 1.03
CA GLU A 312 16.58 -10.34 1.15
C GLU A 312 15.39 -11.12 1.74
N SER A 313 14.51 -10.43 2.47
CA SER A 313 13.29 -11.03 3.01
C SER A 313 12.17 -11.07 1.98
N SER A 314 12.11 -10.11 1.06
CA SER A 314 11.00 -9.95 0.11
C SER A 314 11.33 -10.51 -1.28
N GLN A 315 12.56 -10.29 -1.76
CA GLN A 315 13.01 -10.65 -3.11
C GLN A 315 12.82 -12.14 -3.47
N PRO A 316 13.08 -13.11 -2.55
CA PRO A 316 12.95 -14.53 -2.89
C PRO A 316 11.55 -14.97 -3.32
N LEU A 317 10.50 -14.21 -2.99
CA LEU A 317 9.13 -14.52 -3.41
C LEU A 317 9.03 -14.69 -4.93
N THR A 318 9.68 -13.81 -5.70
CA THR A 318 9.60 -13.81 -7.17
C THR A 318 10.13 -15.10 -7.77
N GLU A 319 11.13 -15.71 -7.16
CA GLU A 319 11.70 -17.00 -7.62
C GLU A 319 10.93 -18.20 -7.09
N ALA A 320 10.32 -18.09 -5.91
CA ALA A 320 9.60 -19.19 -5.26
C ALA A 320 8.26 -19.54 -5.92
N VAL A 321 7.66 -18.62 -6.68
CA VAL A 321 6.36 -18.79 -7.33
C VAL A 321 6.47 -19.33 -8.77
N SER A 322 5.43 -20.02 -9.23
CA SER A 322 5.36 -20.57 -10.59
C SER A 322 4.70 -19.64 -11.62
N SER A 323 4.29 -18.43 -11.22
CA SER A 323 3.80 -17.43 -12.17
C SER A 323 4.83 -17.13 -13.26
N THR A 324 4.36 -17.11 -14.51
CA THR A 324 5.11 -16.66 -15.67
C THR A 324 5.03 -15.14 -15.87
N ASP A 325 4.01 -14.50 -15.28
CA ASP A 325 3.83 -13.06 -15.26
C ASP A 325 4.22 -12.54 -13.87
N LYS A 326 5.49 -12.17 -13.72
CA LYS A 326 6.03 -11.72 -12.44
C LYS A 326 7.03 -10.59 -12.61
N GLU A 327 6.92 -9.57 -11.78
CA GLU A 327 7.78 -8.40 -11.81
C GLU A 327 8.20 -8.01 -10.38
N SER A 328 9.45 -7.58 -10.23
CA SER A 328 9.97 -7.01 -8.99
C SER A 328 10.34 -5.55 -9.21
N MET A 329 9.88 -4.66 -8.32
CA MET A 329 10.22 -3.23 -8.35
C MET A 329 10.85 -2.83 -7.02
N VAL A 330 11.96 -2.08 -7.08
CA VAL A 330 12.65 -1.54 -5.90
C VAL A 330 12.64 -0.02 -5.99
N PHE A 331 12.22 0.64 -4.91
CA PHE A 331 12.16 2.10 -4.86
C PHE A 331 13.14 2.68 -3.83
N PRO A 332 13.80 3.81 -4.12
CA PRO A 332 14.78 4.45 -3.24
C PRO A 332 14.11 5.22 -2.08
N THR A 333 13.51 4.48 -1.16
CA THR A 333 12.84 4.94 0.06
C THR A 333 12.93 3.86 1.16
N GLY A 334 12.45 4.16 2.36
CA GLY A 334 12.33 3.18 3.46
C GLY A 334 10.91 2.65 3.61
N HIS A 335 10.71 1.71 4.55
CA HIS A 335 9.45 0.98 4.75
C HIS A 335 8.20 1.87 4.74
N ILE A 336 8.11 2.82 5.68
CA ILE A 336 6.97 3.74 5.80
C ILE A 336 6.90 4.73 4.64
N GLY A 337 8.06 5.12 4.12
CA GLY A 337 8.16 6.01 2.96
C GLY A 337 7.52 5.45 1.70
N MET A 338 7.29 4.13 1.63
CA MET A 338 6.52 3.49 0.57
C MET A 338 5.02 3.82 0.60
N PHE A 339 4.47 4.28 1.72
CA PHE A 339 3.03 4.57 1.85
C PHE A 339 2.75 6.07 1.90
N VAL A 340 3.54 6.81 2.66
CA VAL A 340 3.24 8.22 2.99
C VAL A 340 4.23 9.22 2.41
N GLY A 341 5.31 8.75 1.78
CA GLY A 341 6.32 9.61 1.17
C GLY A 341 5.87 10.19 -0.18
N SER A 342 6.42 11.33 -0.59
CA SER A 342 6.08 11.93 -1.90
C SER A 342 6.38 10.99 -3.08
N LYS A 343 7.45 10.19 -2.99
CA LYS A 343 7.76 9.15 -3.99
C LYS A 343 6.69 8.04 -4.02
N SER A 344 6.07 7.73 -2.88
CA SER A 344 4.94 6.78 -2.86
C SER A 344 3.83 7.27 -3.78
N GLN A 345 3.41 8.52 -3.58
CA GLN A 345 2.27 9.11 -4.27
C GLN A 345 2.54 9.37 -5.77
N ASN A 346 3.77 9.77 -6.11
CA ASN A 346 4.14 10.19 -7.46
C ASN A 346 4.78 9.09 -8.31
N GLU A 347 5.32 8.03 -7.71
CA GLU A 347 6.05 6.98 -8.42
C GLU A 347 5.52 5.59 -8.10
N VAL A 348 5.47 5.21 -6.82
CA VAL A 348 5.09 3.84 -6.41
C VAL A 348 3.64 3.53 -6.79
N CYS A 349 2.67 4.30 -6.30
CA CYS A 349 1.25 4.06 -6.57
C CYS A 349 0.93 4.14 -8.07
N PRO A 350 1.45 5.12 -8.85
CA PRO A 350 1.31 5.12 -10.31
C PRO A 350 1.89 3.87 -10.99
N LYS A 351 3.02 3.34 -10.53
CA LYS A 351 3.61 2.09 -11.07
C LYS A 351 2.76 0.86 -10.74
N ILE A 352 2.23 0.77 -9.52
CA ILE A 352 1.25 -0.26 -9.15
C ILE A 352 0.05 -0.20 -10.08
N ALA A 353 -0.53 0.99 -10.24
CA ALA A 353 -1.68 1.21 -11.11
C ALA A 353 -1.38 0.84 -12.57
N GLN A 354 -0.22 1.24 -13.09
CA GLN A 354 0.21 0.92 -14.45
C GLN A 354 0.31 -0.59 -14.68
N TRP A 355 0.85 -1.32 -13.70
CA TRP A 355 0.96 -2.77 -13.77
C TRP A 355 -0.42 -3.46 -13.62
N LEU A 356 -1.26 -2.97 -12.70
CA LEU A 356 -2.50 -3.64 -12.33
C LEU A 356 -3.65 -3.40 -13.32
N LYS A 357 -3.73 -2.20 -13.90
CA LYS A 357 -4.86 -1.78 -14.76
C LYS A 357 -5.12 -2.72 -15.95
N PRO A 358 -4.13 -3.09 -16.78
CA PRO A 358 -4.37 -4.04 -17.89
C PRO A 358 -4.80 -5.43 -17.42
N ARG A 359 -4.57 -5.78 -16.15
CA ARG A 359 -4.93 -7.07 -15.54
C ARG A 359 -6.27 -7.05 -14.80
N SER A 360 -6.92 -5.88 -14.72
CA SER A 360 -8.13 -5.64 -13.92
C SER A 360 -9.37 -5.28 -14.75
N ILE A 361 -9.21 -5.13 -16.07
CA ILE A 361 -10.30 -4.95 -17.02
C ILE A 361 -10.62 -6.33 -17.60
N THR A 362 -11.87 -6.78 -17.54
CA THR A 362 -12.27 -7.99 -18.27
C THR A 362 -12.80 -7.60 -19.65
N SER A 363 -12.61 -8.47 -20.64
CA SER A 363 -12.84 -8.21 -22.06
C SER A 363 -14.31 -7.96 -22.47
N LYS A 364 -15.23 -7.78 -21.51
CA LYS A 364 -16.63 -7.45 -21.81
C LYS A 364 -16.83 -5.99 -22.26
N ASP A 365 -15.85 -5.12 -22.04
CA ASP A 365 -15.92 -3.69 -22.39
C ASP A 365 -14.98 -3.26 -23.55
N GLU A 366 -14.43 -4.21 -24.31
CA GLU A 366 -13.87 -3.87 -25.62
C GLU A 366 -15.03 -3.53 -26.58
N THR A 367 -15.48 -2.27 -26.51
CA THR A 367 -16.18 -1.66 -27.64
C THR A 367 -15.33 -1.89 -28.89
N PRO A 368 -15.86 -2.49 -29.96
CA PRO A 368 -15.06 -2.74 -31.15
C PRO A 368 -14.58 -1.39 -31.66
N LYS A 369 -13.26 -1.20 -31.70
CA LYS A 369 -12.65 -0.12 -32.46
C LYS A 369 -13.20 -0.23 -33.87
N SER A 370 -13.95 0.79 -34.30
CA SER A 370 -14.30 0.99 -35.70
C SER A 370 -12.99 1.02 -36.49
N THR A 371 -12.74 -0.04 -37.25
CA THR A 371 -11.72 -0.01 -38.29
C THR A 371 -12.24 0.91 -39.39
N ASP A 372 -11.85 2.17 -39.36
CA ASP A 372 -11.96 3.04 -40.52
C ASP A 372 -11.16 2.41 -41.66
N ALA A 373 -11.90 2.01 -42.68
CA ALA A 373 -11.38 1.63 -43.96
C ALA A 373 -10.84 2.89 -44.65
N ASP A 374 -9.53 3.05 -44.65
CA ASP A 374 -8.87 3.97 -45.58
C ASP A 374 -7.65 3.30 -46.21
N ARG A 375 -7.94 2.48 -47.24
CA ARG A 375 -7.00 2.02 -48.27
C ARG A 375 -7.77 1.75 -49.56
N ASP A 376 -7.73 2.68 -50.49
CA ASP A 376 -7.00 2.50 -51.75
C ASP A 376 -7.47 3.53 -52.80
N GLN A 377 -6.59 4.49 -53.10
CA GLN A 377 -6.59 5.17 -54.38
C GLN A 377 -5.62 4.47 -55.34
N ASN A 378 -6.16 4.17 -56.52
CA ASN A 378 -5.49 4.12 -57.82
C ASN A 378 -4.42 3.05 -58.08
N LYS A 379 -4.81 2.06 -58.89
CA LYS A 379 -4.11 1.68 -60.14
C LYS A 379 -4.97 0.75 -60.98
N THR A 380 -5.48 1.24 -62.11
CA THR A 380 -5.55 0.47 -63.36
C THR A 380 -5.79 1.40 -64.54
N ASP A 381 -4.73 1.62 -65.33
CA ASP A 381 -4.79 2.06 -66.71
C ASP A 381 -5.34 0.92 -67.59
N VAL A 382 -6.42 1.16 -68.34
CA VAL A 382 -6.56 0.61 -69.71
C VAL A 382 -7.26 1.61 -70.63
N LYS A 383 -6.49 2.05 -71.62
CA LYS A 383 -6.84 2.73 -72.87
C LYS A 383 -8.19 2.30 -73.49
N LYS A 384 -9.01 3.25 -73.94
CA LYS A 384 -9.25 3.48 -75.38
C LYS A 384 -10.05 4.75 -75.68
N SER A 385 -9.55 5.41 -76.71
CA SER A 385 -9.87 6.68 -77.35
C SER A 385 -11.30 6.83 -77.93
N LYS A 386 -11.78 8.09 -77.95
CA LYS A 386 -12.52 8.79 -79.03
C LYS A 386 -13.89 8.17 -79.41
N SER A 387 -15.03 8.87 -79.48
CA SER A 387 -15.31 10.18 -80.06
C SER A 387 -16.80 10.55 -79.89
N LYS A 388 -17.08 11.86 -79.76
CA LYS A 388 -18.22 12.64 -80.31
C LYS A 388 -19.51 11.91 -80.74
N LYS A 389 -20.65 12.30 -80.16
CA LYS A 389 -21.71 13.18 -80.74
C LYS A 389 -23.13 12.85 -80.21
N SER A 390 -23.77 13.92 -79.76
CA SER A 390 -25.15 14.34 -80.08
C SER A 390 -26.38 13.51 -79.64
N ASN A 391 -27.27 14.27 -78.99
CA ASN A 391 -28.68 14.46 -79.29
C ASN A 391 -29.74 13.54 -78.66
N ARG A 392 -30.67 14.27 -78.01
CA ARG A 392 -32.14 14.18 -78.09
C ARG A 392 -32.88 13.07 -77.31
N LYS A 393 -33.67 13.63 -76.38
CA LYS A 393 -35.13 13.52 -76.27
C LYS A 393 -35.73 12.22 -75.66
N SER A 394 -36.44 12.51 -74.56
CA SER A 394 -37.89 12.33 -74.36
C SER A 394 -38.43 11.05 -73.75
N LYS A 395 -39.29 11.28 -72.75
CA LYS A 395 -40.58 10.60 -72.47
C LYS A 395 -40.46 9.15 -71.99
N GLU A 396 -41.31 8.58 -71.16
CA GLU A 396 -42.48 8.95 -70.35
C GLU A 396 -42.85 7.63 -69.61
N ILE A 397 -43.48 7.75 -68.44
CA ILE A 397 -44.64 6.93 -68.01
C ILE A 397 -44.44 5.46 -67.54
N LYS A 398 -44.81 5.29 -66.26
CA LYS A 398 -45.56 4.20 -65.58
C LYS A 398 -45.05 2.74 -65.72
N LYS A 399 -44.75 2.13 -64.57
CA LYS A 399 -45.77 1.43 -63.76
C LYS A 399 -45.33 1.30 -62.32
#